data_AF-A0A162Q9A7-F1
#
_entry.id   AF-A0A162Q9A7-F1
#
_cell.length_a   1.000
_cell.length_b   1.000
_cell.length_c   1.000
_cell.angle_alpha   90.00
_cell.angle_beta   90.00
_cell.angle_gamma   90.00
#
_symmetry.space_group_name_H-M   'P 1'
#
loop_
_entity.id
_entity.type
_entity.pdbx_description
1 polymer ?
#
loop_
_entity_poly.entity_id
_entity_poly.type
_entity_poly.pdbx_seq_one_letter_code
_entity_poly.pdbx_strand_id
1 'polypeptide(L)'
;MTSFKPNTPNKPETFSIIVPGITPDAALLSEQLLQKNNKEFHIFFNEKKFHNHLIHHLLAAYSLGASKQKLQEIFDDHAKDQRPLPPSVGTITRENYTKYLGQADAYTSFLAFFQSEVEKNGSVDTVRRWVWSGDMLARTVGGAYHPLIHIGYGLEFGIPGIVAEG
;
A
#
# COMPACT_ATOMS: atom_id res chain seq x y z
N MET A 1 10.36 -0.29 -11.45
CA MET A 1 8.91 -0.43 -11.19
C MET A 1 8.75 -1.57 -10.21
N THR A 2 8.38 -1.25 -8.98
CA THR A 2 7.98 -2.22 -7.95
C THR A 2 6.84 -3.11 -8.46
N SER A 3 6.93 -4.41 -8.21
CA SER A 3 5.89 -5.36 -8.61
C SER A 3 4.58 -5.06 -7.85
N PHE A 4 3.46 -5.11 -8.56
CA PHE A 4 2.11 -5.00 -7.98
C PHE A 4 1.32 -6.31 -8.05
N LYS A 5 1.91 -7.38 -8.59
CA LYS A 5 1.25 -8.66 -8.70
C LYS A 5 1.00 -9.25 -7.30
N PRO A 6 -0.25 -9.39 -6.85
CA PRO A 6 -0.55 -10.03 -5.58
C PRO A 6 -0.27 -11.53 -5.74
N ASN A 7 0.62 -12.06 -4.89
CA ASN A 7 0.67 -13.51 -4.73
C ASN A 7 -0.49 -13.91 -3.82
N THR A 8 -1.10 -15.07 -4.06
CA THR A 8 -1.80 -15.78 -2.98
C THR A 8 -0.87 -15.85 -1.78
N PRO A 9 -1.34 -15.60 -0.55
CA PRO A 9 -0.47 -15.51 0.61
C PRO A 9 0.52 -16.68 0.65
N ASN A 10 1.78 -16.36 0.88
CA ASN A 10 2.96 -17.16 0.53
C ASN A 10 3.01 -18.58 1.14
N LYS A 11 2.04 -18.95 2.00
CA LYS A 11 1.97 -20.21 2.74
C LYS A 11 0.51 -20.55 3.06
N PRO A 12 -0.26 -21.13 2.13
CA PRO A 12 -1.64 -21.56 2.40
C PRO A 12 -1.75 -22.41 3.68
N GLU A 13 -0.74 -23.22 3.97
CA GLU A 13 -0.61 -24.05 5.18
C GLU A 13 -0.58 -23.25 6.51
N THR A 14 -0.34 -21.94 6.46
CA THR A 14 -0.34 -21.05 7.63
C THR A 14 -1.63 -20.24 7.80
N PHE A 15 -2.55 -20.32 6.84
CA PHE A 15 -3.84 -19.63 6.90
C PHE A 15 -4.93 -20.50 7.52
N SER A 16 -5.74 -19.90 8.40
CA SER A 16 -6.90 -20.58 8.99
C SER A 16 -8.07 -20.76 8.01
N ILE A 17 -8.08 -20.02 6.89
CA ILE A 17 -9.14 -20.05 5.88
C ILE A 17 -8.50 -19.98 4.49
N ILE A 18 -8.64 -21.06 3.70
CA ILE A 18 -8.38 -21.07 2.25
C ILE A 18 -9.73 -21.29 1.57
N VAL A 19 -10.23 -20.30 0.85
CA VAL A 19 -11.54 -20.38 0.19
C VAL A 19 -11.42 -20.55 -1.32
N PRO A 20 -12.32 -21.32 -1.94
CA PRO A 20 -12.42 -21.36 -3.40
C PRO A 20 -12.81 -19.98 -3.94
N GLY A 21 -12.25 -19.56 -5.07
CA GLY A 21 -12.63 -18.29 -5.72
C GLY A 21 -11.46 -17.42 -6.18
N ILE A 22 -10.24 -17.69 -5.74
CA ILE A 22 -9.03 -17.02 -6.26
C ILE A 22 -8.74 -17.58 -7.66
N THR A 23 -9.21 -16.87 -8.68
CA THR A 23 -8.97 -17.22 -10.09
C THR A 23 -7.85 -16.36 -10.70
N PRO A 24 -7.18 -16.81 -11.78
CA PRO A 24 -6.20 -15.99 -12.49
C PRO A 24 -6.75 -14.61 -12.92
N ASP A 25 -8.02 -14.56 -13.35
CA ASP A 25 -8.69 -13.32 -13.74
C ASP A 25 -8.93 -12.36 -12.57
N ALA A 26 -9.30 -12.89 -11.40
CA ALA A 26 -9.46 -12.11 -10.18
C ALA A 26 -8.11 -11.57 -9.69
N ALA A 27 -7.05 -12.38 -9.79
CA ALA A 27 -5.69 -11.97 -9.44
C ALA A 27 -5.17 -10.86 -10.35
N LEU A 28 -5.34 -11.02 -11.67
CA LEU A 28 -4.95 -10.02 -12.66
C LEU A 28 -5.72 -8.71 -12.48
N LEU A 29 -7.04 -8.77 -12.25
CA LEU A 29 -7.81 -7.56 -12.00
C LEU A 29 -7.37 -6.90 -10.69
N SER A 30 -7.14 -7.66 -9.62
CA SER A 30 -6.67 -7.12 -8.35
C SER A 30 -5.35 -6.36 -8.52
N GLU A 31 -4.39 -6.91 -9.28
CA GLU A 31 -3.15 -6.21 -9.63
C GLU A 31 -3.43 -4.87 -10.34
N GLN A 32 -4.27 -4.87 -11.37
CA GLN A 32 -4.60 -3.68 -12.15
C GLN A 32 -5.25 -2.60 -11.29
N LEU A 33 -6.17 -2.98 -10.39
CA LEU A 33 -6.88 -2.07 -9.51
C LEU A 33 -5.95 -1.48 -8.43
N LEU A 34 -5.04 -2.28 -7.85
CA LEU A 34 -4.03 -1.80 -6.91
C LEU A 34 -3.04 -0.84 -7.58
N GLN A 35 -2.59 -1.16 -8.80
CA GLN A 35 -1.74 -0.25 -9.58
C GLN A 35 -2.45 1.07 -9.87
N LYS A 36 -3.74 1.01 -10.22
CA LYS A 36 -4.54 2.21 -10.48
C LYS A 36 -4.67 3.06 -9.22
N ASN A 37 -4.99 2.44 -8.08
CA ASN A 37 -5.05 3.12 -6.79
C ASN A 37 -3.73 3.84 -6.46
N ASN A 38 -2.60 3.13 -6.58
CA ASN A 38 -1.27 3.69 -6.29
C ASN A 38 -0.90 4.89 -7.18
N LYS A 39 -1.32 4.86 -8.46
CA LYS A 39 -0.98 5.90 -9.44
C LYS A 39 -1.90 7.10 -9.41
N GLU A 40 -3.17 6.90 -9.09
CA GLU A 40 -4.19 7.93 -9.24
C GLU A 40 -4.60 8.55 -7.92
N PHE A 41 -4.58 7.79 -6.82
CA PHE A 41 -5.20 8.20 -5.56
C PHE A 41 -4.18 8.50 -4.46
N HIS A 42 -4.49 9.54 -3.69
CA HIS A 42 -3.76 9.89 -2.48
C HIS A 42 -3.96 8.83 -1.38
N ILE A 43 -2.99 8.69 -0.47
CA ILE A 43 -3.14 7.90 0.76
C ILE A 43 -4.25 8.41 1.68
N PHE A 44 -4.72 9.64 1.51
CA PHE A 44 -5.82 10.23 2.25
C PHE A 44 -6.95 10.54 1.28
N PHE A 45 -8.19 10.18 1.59
CA PHE A 45 -9.33 10.52 0.73
C PHE A 45 -9.92 11.91 1.02
N ASN A 46 -9.46 12.59 2.09
CA ASN A 46 -9.93 13.93 2.45
C ASN A 46 -8.84 14.80 3.12
N GLU A 47 -9.14 16.09 3.30
CA GLU A 47 -8.23 17.04 3.98
C GLU A 47 -8.10 16.82 5.49
N LYS A 48 -8.98 16.01 6.09
CA LYS A 48 -8.90 15.62 7.51
C LYS A 48 -7.91 14.47 7.75
N LYS A 49 -7.19 14.04 6.71
CA LYS A 49 -6.20 12.95 6.73
C LYS A 49 -6.81 11.59 7.11
N PHE A 50 -8.03 11.32 6.66
CA PHE A 50 -8.58 9.97 6.72
C PHE A 50 -8.01 9.13 5.58
N HIS A 51 -7.52 7.93 5.91
CA HIS A 51 -6.75 7.11 4.99
C HIS A 51 -7.63 6.44 3.94
N ASN A 52 -7.09 6.28 2.74
CA ASN A 52 -7.67 5.51 1.68
C ASN A 52 -7.66 4.01 2.06
N HIS A 53 -8.85 3.43 2.22
CA HIS A 53 -9.01 2.04 2.67
C HIS A 53 -9.10 1.03 1.51
N LEU A 54 -8.97 1.48 0.27
CA LEU A 54 -9.22 0.66 -0.92
C LEU A 54 -8.35 -0.60 -0.92
N ILE A 55 -7.06 -0.47 -0.63
CA ILE A 55 -6.13 -1.60 -0.67
C ILE A 55 -6.49 -2.65 0.38
N HIS A 56 -6.93 -2.23 1.58
CA HIS A 56 -7.29 -3.13 2.67
C HIS A 56 -8.52 -3.96 2.29
N HIS A 57 -9.56 -3.28 1.81
CA HIS A 57 -10.81 -3.93 1.44
C HIS A 57 -10.61 -4.87 0.24
N LEU A 58 -9.91 -4.39 -0.80
CA LEU A 58 -9.67 -5.16 -2.02
C LEU A 58 -8.86 -6.43 -1.72
N LEU A 59 -7.74 -6.32 -0.99
CA LEU A 59 -6.90 -7.48 -0.66
C LEU A 59 -7.58 -8.46 0.31
N ALA A 60 -8.33 -7.95 1.30
CA ALA A 60 -9.13 -8.80 2.17
C ALA A 60 -10.18 -9.59 1.36
N ALA A 61 -10.96 -8.90 0.52
CA ALA A 61 -11.96 -9.52 -0.33
C ALA A 61 -11.35 -10.54 -1.30
N TYR A 62 -10.22 -10.19 -1.93
CA TYR A 62 -9.46 -11.11 -2.79
C TYR A 62 -9.02 -12.37 -2.04
N SER A 63 -8.43 -12.24 -0.85
CA SER A 63 -8.03 -13.40 -0.03
C SER A 63 -9.22 -14.27 0.42
N LEU A 64 -10.42 -13.67 0.49
CA LEU A 64 -11.67 -14.35 0.80
C LEU A 64 -12.42 -14.82 -0.46
N GLY A 65 -11.75 -14.91 -1.61
CA GLY A 65 -12.30 -15.53 -2.81
C GLY A 65 -13.30 -14.66 -3.59
N ALA A 66 -13.25 -13.33 -3.43
CA ALA A 66 -14.10 -12.43 -4.20
C ALA A 66 -13.93 -12.61 -5.71
N SER A 67 -15.05 -12.61 -6.43
CA SER A 67 -15.05 -12.68 -7.89
C SER A 67 -14.49 -11.41 -8.53
N LYS A 68 -14.08 -11.50 -9.80
CA LYS A 68 -13.67 -10.35 -10.62
C LYS A 68 -14.69 -9.21 -10.55
N GLN A 69 -15.99 -9.52 -10.68
CA GLN A 69 -17.06 -8.53 -10.60
C GLN A 69 -17.09 -7.84 -9.23
N LYS A 70 -17.00 -8.61 -8.14
CA LYS A 70 -17.04 -8.05 -6.79
C LYS A 70 -15.82 -7.14 -6.52
N LEU A 71 -14.65 -7.52 -7.01
CA LEU A 71 -13.44 -6.70 -6.89
C LEU A 71 -13.57 -5.36 -7.64
N GLN A 72 -14.17 -5.37 -8.83
CA GLN A 72 -14.45 -4.14 -9.57
C GLN A 72 -15.46 -3.25 -8.82
N GLU A 73 -16.55 -3.83 -8.31
CA GLU A 73 -17.54 -3.09 -7.52
C GLU A 73 -16.93 -2.43 -6.28
N ILE A 74 -16.03 -3.13 -5.57
CA ILE A 74 -15.28 -2.58 -4.43
C ILE A 74 -14.45 -1.37 -4.85
N PHE A 75 -13.71 -1.48 -5.95
CA PHE A 75 -12.90 -0.37 -6.45
C PHE A 75 -13.76 0.82 -6.85
N ASP A 76 -14.81 0.59 -7.64
CA ASP A 76 -15.69 1.65 -8.16
C ASP A 76 -16.40 2.39 -7.02
N ASP A 77 -16.72 1.70 -5.92
CA ASP A 77 -17.30 2.33 -4.74
C ASP A 77 -16.30 3.22 -4.01
N HIS A 78 -15.10 2.69 -3.72
CA HIS A 78 -14.05 3.45 -3.03
C HIS A 78 -13.55 4.62 -3.85
N ALA A 79 -13.47 4.50 -5.18
CA ALA A 79 -12.95 5.50 -6.10
C ALA A 79 -13.75 6.82 -6.10
N LYS A 80 -15.05 6.78 -5.73
CA LYS A 80 -15.93 7.97 -5.72
C LYS A 80 -15.45 9.05 -4.75
N ASP A 81 -14.86 8.63 -3.64
CA ASP A 81 -14.44 9.52 -2.55
C ASP A 81 -12.94 9.83 -2.60
N GLN A 82 -12.18 9.21 -3.51
CA GLN A 82 -10.75 9.42 -3.58
C GLN A 82 -10.39 10.78 -4.16
N ARG A 83 -9.25 11.30 -3.72
CA ARG A 83 -8.62 12.52 -4.25
C ARG A 83 -7.33 12.18 -5.00
N PRO A 84 -6.94 13.01 -5.97
CA PRO A 84 -5.69 12.79 -6.71
C PRO A 84 -4.46 12.90 -5.81
N LEU A 85 -3.37 12.26 -6.24
CA LEU A 85 -2.05 12.47 -5.66
C LEU A 85 -1.67 13.97 -5.65
N PRO A 86 -1.01 14.45 -4.59
CA PRO A 86 -0.49 15.81 -4.56
C PRO A 86 0.69 15.92 -5.55
N PRO A 87 0.99 17.12 -6.08
CA PRO A 87 2.22 17.32 -6.85
C PRO A 87 3.46 16.96 -6.04
N SER A 88 4.51 16.49 -6.71
CA SER A 88 5.81 16.27 -6.06
C SER A 88 6.37 17.57 -5.49
N VAL A 89 6.91 17.50 -4.27
CA VAL A 89 7.65 18.61 -3.63
C VAL A 89 9.15 18.55 -3.91
N GLY A 90 9.56 17.76 -4.90
CA GLY A 90 10.95 17.49 -5.26
C GLY A 90 11.47 16.16 -4.70
N THR A 91 12.78 15.95 -4.80
CA THR A 91 13.43 14.69 -4.42
C THR A 91 13.69 14.64 -2.92
N ILE A 92 13.06 13.67 -2.25
CA ILE A 92 13.38 13.30 -0.87
C ILE A 92 14.55 12.32 -0.88
N THR A 93 15.49 12.52 0.03
CA THR A 93 16.66 11.69 0.26
C THR A 93 16.82 11.38 1.74
N ARG A 94 17.70 10.44 2.07
CA ARG A 94 17.96 10.06 3.46
C ARG A 94 18.54 11.20 4.30
N GLU A 95 19.17 12.19 3.67
CA GLU A 95 19.76 13.35 4.33
C GLU A 95 18.74 14.46 4.58
N ASN A 96 17.63 14.48 3.82
CA ASN A 96 16.68 15.60 3.85
C ASN A 96 15.25 15.23 4.30
N TYR A 97 14.91 13.94 4.40
CA TYR A 97 13.53 13.48 4.63
C TYR A 97 12.86 14.09 5.86
N THR A 98 13.63 14.33 6.93
CA THR A 98 13.13 14.91 8.18
C THR A 98 12.48 16.27 8.00
N LYS A 99 12.89 17.04 6.98
CA LYS A 99 12.32 18.35 6.65
C LYS A 99 10.86 18.28 6.18
N TYR A 100 10.43 17.13 5.66
CA TYR A 100 9.12 16.93 5.06
C TYR A 100 8.16 16.13 5.96
N LEU A 101 8.62 15.64 7.11
CA LEU A 101 7.80 14.84 8.03
C LEU A 101 6.57 15.62 8.51
N GLY A 102 5.42 14.96 8.51
CA GLY A 102 4.13 15.55 8.91
C GLY A 102 3.44 16.41 7.85
N GLN A 103 4.10 16.66 6.71
CA GLN A 103 3.54 17.41 5.59
C GLN A 103 2.83 16.44 4.64
N ALA A 104 1.49 16.47 4.65
CA ALA A 104 0.69 15.54 3.82
C ALA A 104 0.96 15.73 2.31
N ASP A 105 1.21 16.96 1.88
CA ASP A 105 1.50 17.29 0.47
C ASP A 105 2.83 16.69 -0.01
N ALA A 106 3.73 16.31 0.89
CA ALA A 106 4.98 15.62 0.54
C ALA A 106 4.78 14.13 0.21
N TYR A 107 3.55 13.61 0.29
CA TYR A 107 3.25 12.18 0.11
C TYR A 107 3.80 11.61 -1.19
N THR A 108 3.57 12.26 -2.33
CA THR A 108 4.06 11.78 -3.64
C THR A 108 5.59 11.63 -3.67
N SER A 109 6.30 12.59 -3.07
CA SER A 109 7.76 12.53 -2.98
C SER A 109 8.24 11.44 -2.01
N PHE A 110 7.54 11.22 -0.90
CA PHE A 110 7.83 10.13 0.03
C PHE A 110 7.57 8.77 -0.59
N LEU A 111 6.46 8.60 -1.30
CA LEU A 111 6.13 7.36 -1.99
C LEU A 111 7.22 7.01 -3.01
N ALA A 112 7.65 7.97 -3.83
CA ALA A 112 8.75 7.75 -4.77
C ALA A 112 10.06 7.37 -4.07
N PHE A 113 10.38 8.02 -2.94
CA PHE A 113 11.55 7.71 -2.13
C PHE A 113 11.52 6.27 -1.57
N PHE A 114 10.42 5.87 -0.92
CA PHE A 114 10.29 4.54 -0.35
C PHE A 114 10.15 3.45 -1.42
N GLN A 115 9.55 3.75 -2.58
CA GLN A 115 9.60 2.84 -3.74
C GLN A 115 11.05 2.56 -4.15
N SER A 116 11.88 3.60 -4.24
CA SER A 116 13.31 3.42 -4.56
C SER A 116 14.07 2.62 -3.50
N GLU A 117 13.80 2.88 -2.21
CA GLU A 117 14.41 2.11 -1.11
C GLU A 117 14.01 0.63 -1.17
N VAL A 118 12.73 0.33 -1.42
CA VAL A 118 12.21 -1.03 -1.56
C VAL A 118 12.77 -1.72 -2.81
N GLU A 119 12.88 -1.02 -3.95
CA GLU A 119 13.51 -1.58 -5.17
C GLU A 119 14.97 -1.94 -4.95
N LYS A 120 15.70 -1.10 -4.21
CA LYS A 120 17.13 -1.28 -3.96
C LYS A 120 17.43 -2.37 -2.94
N ASN A 121 16.67 -2.44 -1.86
CA ASN A 121 17.01 -3.27 -0.69
C ASN A 121 16.04 -4.45 -0.50
N GLY A 122 14.90 -4.45 -1.18
CA GLY A 122 13.80 -5.38 -0.93
C GLY A 122 12.93 -4.96 0.26
N SER A 123 11.69 -5.47 0.29
CA SER A 123 10.66 -5.04 1.26
C SER A 123 11.07 -5.25 2.72
N VAL A 124 11.42 -6.48 3.10
CA VAL A 124 11.72 -6.84 4.50
C VAL A 124 12.88 -6.03 5.05
N ASP A 125 13.91 -5.86 4.24
CA ASP A 125 15.13 -5.21 4.66
C ASP A 125 14.98 -3.68 4.69
N THR A 126 14.18 -3.10 3.78
CA THR A 126 13.76 -1.69 3.86
C THR A 126 13.00 -1.42 5.15
N VAL A 127 11.98 -2.22 5.47
CA VAL A 127 11.22 -2.11 6.73
C VAL A 127 12.14 -2.19 7.94
N ARG A 128 13.07 -3.16 7.96
CA ARG A 128 14.03 -3.30 9.07
C ARG A 128 14.93 -2.07 9.24
N ARG A 129 15.42 -1.49 8.13
CA ARG A 129 16.31 -0.30 8.17
C ARG A 129 15.59 0.96 8.64
N TRP A 130 14.31 1.11 8.31
CA TRP A 130 13.57 2.35 8.55
C TRP A 130 12.74 2.32 9.83
N VAL A 131 11.93 1.28 10.06
CA VAL A 131 10.98 1.25 11.18
C VAL A 131 11.69 1.35 12.53
N TRP A 132 12.88 0.75 12.66
CA TRP A 132 13.65 0.78 13.91
C TRP A 132 14.64 1.95 14.02
N SER A 133 14.54 2.95 13.13
CA SER A 133 15.43 4.11 13.11
C SER A 133 14.75 5.35 13.70
N GLY A 134 15.34 5.94 14.74
CA GLY A 134 14.84 7.19 15.34
C GLY A 134 13.41 7.04 15.88
N ASP A 135 12.52 7.94 15.48
CA ASP A 135 11.11 7.95 15.89
C ASP A 135 10.18 7.22 14.89
N MET A 136 10.73 6.56 13.87
CA MET A 136 9.94 5.94 12.80
C MET A 136 8.98 4.86 13.31
N LEU A 137 9.36 4.07 14.32
CA LEU A 137 8.46 3.09 14.95
C LEU A 137 7.21 3.75 15.52
N ALA A 138 7.35 4.92 16.17
CA ALA A 138 6.22 5.66 16.69
C ALA A 138 5.38 6.27 15.55
N ARG A 139 5.99 6.58 14.40
CA ARG A 139 5.27 7.07 13.23
C ARG A 139 4.44 5.98 12.57
N THR A 140 4.87 4.72 12.61
CA THR A 140 4.08 3.62 12.01
C THR A 140 2.79 3.31 12.77
N VAL A 141 2.70 3.67 14.05
CA VAL A 141 1.45 3.60 14.83
C VAL A 141 0.56 4.85 14.66
N GLY A 142 1.09 5.90 14.04
CA GLY A 142 0.35 7.11 13.72
C GLY A 142 -0.80 6.86 12.76
N GLY A 143 -1.76 7.79 12.70
CA GLY A 143 -2.87 7.69 11.77
C GLY A 143 -3.76 6.47 11.99
N ALA A 144 -3.91 6.01 13.24
CA ALA A 144 -4.63 4.76 13.59
C ALA A 144 -4.01 3.51 12.92
N TYR A 145 -2.68 3.36 13.01
CA TYR A 145 -1.93 2.19 12.54
C TYR A 145 -1.91 1.95 11.02
N HIS A 146 -2.45 2.85 10.20
CA HIS A 146 -2.49 2.67 8.74
C HIS A 146 -1.14 2.40 8.10
N PRO A 147 -0.02 3.06 8.49
CA PRO A 147 1.30 2.68 8.00
C PRO A 147 1.63 1.19 8.24
N LEU A 148 1.41 0.69 9.47
CA LEU A 148 1.62 -0.73 9.78
C LEU A 148 0.66 -1.65 9.01
N ILE A 149 -0.58 -1.22 8.78
CA ILE A 149 -1.54 -1.97 7.97
C ILE A 149 -1.02 -2.10 6.53
N HIS A 150 -0.57 -1.01 5.89
CA HIS A 150 0.03 -1.06 4.55
C HIS A 150 1.27 -1.95 4.52
N ILE A 151 2.23 -1.74 5.43
CA ILE A 151 3.43 -2.60 5.52
C ILE A 151 3.04 -4.07 5.67
N GLY A 152 2.07 -4.38 6.54
CA GLY A 152 1.58 -5.74 6.77
C GLY A 152 0.98 -6.37 5.51
N TYR A 153 0.03 -5.70 4.86
CA TYR A 153 -0.55 -6.18 3.59
C TYR A 153 0.51 -6.34 2.49
N GLY A 154 1.42 -5.37 2.36
CA GLY A 154 2.49 -5.43 1.37
C GLY A 154 3.45 -6.60 1.60
N LEU A 155 3.76 -6.94 2.86
CA LEU A 155 4.58 -8.11 3.19
C LEU A 155 3.82 -9.42 3.01
N GLU A 156 2.57 -9.49 3.47
CA GLU A 156 1.72 -10.68 3.43
C GLU A 156 1.46 -11.16 1.99
N PHE A 157 1.04 -10.23 1.13
CA PHE A 157 0.73 -10.51 -0.27
C PHE A 157 1.95 -10.42 -1.20
N GLY A 158 3.12 -10.04 -0.66
CA GLY A 158 4.35 -9.89 -1.43
C GLY A 158 4.29 -8.77 -2.47
N ILE A 159 3.72 -7.61 -2.11
CA ILE A 159 3.51 -6.45 -2.97
C ILE A 159 4.41 -5.28 -2.53
N PRO A 160 5.62 -5.14 -3.10
CA PRO A 160 6.56 -4.07 -2.80
C PRO A 160 5.98 -2.65 -2.86
N GLY A 161 5.07 -2.40 -3.81
CA GLY A 161 4.43 -1.09 -3.94
C GLY A 161 3.66 -0.66 -2.70
N ILE A 162 2.95 -1.60 -2.05
CA ILE A 162 2.14 -1.32 -0.85
C ILE A 162 3.04 -1.20 0.38
N VAL A 163 4.17 -1.92 0.43
CA VAL A 163 5.18 -1.71 1.49
C VAL A 163 5.72 -0.28 1.47
N ALA A 164 5.87 0.32 0.29
CA ALA A 164 6.32 1.70 0.15
C ALA A 164 5.24 2.76 0.48
N GLU A 165 3.96 2.38 0.53
CA GLU A 165 2.86 3.29 0.89
C GLU A 165 2.73 3.50 2.42
N GLY A 166 3.25 2.56 3.23
CA GLY A 166 3.20 2.61 4.70
C GLY A 166 4.46 3.22 5.31
#